data_AF-A0A537J4R3-F1
#
_entry.id   AF-A0A537J4R3-F1
#
_cell.length_a   1.000
_cell.length_b   1.000
_cell.length_c   1.000
_cell.angle_alpha   90.00
_cell.angle_beta   90.00
_cell.angle_gamma   90.00
#
_symmetry.space_group_name_H-M   'P 1'
#
loop_
_entity.id
_entity.type
_entity.pdbx_description
1 polymer ?
#
loop_
_entity_poly.entity_id
_entity_poly.type
_entity_poly.pdbx_seq_one_letter_code
_entity_poly.pdbx_strand_id
1 'polypeptide(L)'
;MVQQLLDDAEAREAEAQRRMYEIHDRNILQELSPWLRCTGWMSRFDGKNMKVLHDLLTQPKPNPQNPDDKLHLVWESVARVIEGCWESTRDCSSRDWKLILHWLASASKTEQNSTPFSIYTERSTRKLYIAYWQQFLVFVLRGMDDANQYGIEYTDEQLAALGEINDELNKEDVSNDELDRKVSAASLLFIKQKVFVKQRSALLYFTGVVGYHLGWKRWRNPDSYTPILAGLQWVMRVLVLESAIPKAERDDWFELHVDDPLQCFNSSHHKYLVEGEAYPYDQIHTLLNYGMKASINVTSRSRIDWSPDRKILYLDGKGLEIKAWKRLFPFSKC
;
A
#
# COMPACT_ATOMS: atom_id res chain seq x y z
N MET A 1 -39.60 21.45 -17.85
CA MET A 1 -39.16 20.65 -19.01
C MET A 1 -37.67 20.77 -19.28
N VAL A 2 -37.11 21.97 -19.49
CA VAL A 2 -35.64 22.14 -19.69
C VAL A 2 -34.83 21.77 -18.44
N GLN A 3 -35.27 22.18 -17.24
CA GLN A 3 -34.60 21.82 -15.99
C GLN A 3 -34.56 20.29 -15.76
N GLN A 4 -35.70 19.60 -15.91
CA GLN A 4 -35.74 18.14 -15.86
C GLN A 4 -34.83 17.44 -16.86
N LEU A 5 -34.68 17.98 -18.08
CA LEU A 5 -33.77 17.42 -19.08
C LEU A 5 -32.29 17.65 -18.72
N LEU A 6 -31.98 18.78 -18.08
CA LEU A 6 -30.64 19.05 -17.54
C LEU A 6 -30.34 18.13 -16.35
N ASP A 7 -31.26 18.00 -15.41
CA ASP A 7 -31.13 17.13 -14.25
C ASP A 7 -30.98 15.65 -14.69
N ASP A 8 -31.74 15.19 -15.68
CA ASP A 8 -31.62 13.84 -16.27
C ASP A 8 -30.29 13.65 -17.01
N ALA A 9 -29.78 14.68 -17.69
CA ALA A 9 -28.50 14.63 -18.38
C ALA A 9 -27.33 14.57 -17.38
N GLU A 10 -27.37 15.39 -16.33
CA GLU A 10 -26.42 15.37 -15.21
C GLU A 10 -26.44 14.02 -14.49
N ALA A 11 -27.63 13.45 -14.25
CA ALA A 11 -27.76 12.12 -13.64
C ALA A 11 -27.13 11.02 -14.51
N ARG A 12 -27.35 11.05 -15.83
CA ARG A 12 -26.75 10.09 -16.78
C ARG A 12 -25.24 10.26 -16.89
N GLU A 13 -24.74 11.49 -16.88
CA GLU A 13 -23.31 11.77 -16.91
C GLU A 13 -22.62 11.32 -15.61
N ALA A 14 -23.24 11.58 -14.46
CA ALA A 14 -22.78 11.09 -13.16
C ALA A 14 -22.78 9.55 -13.10
N GLU A 15 -23.81 8.89 -13.61
CA GLU A 15 -23.87 7.43 -13.70
C GLU A 15 -22.81 6.85 -14.65
N ALA A 16 -22.63 7.47 -15.82
CA ALA A 16 -21.59 7.09 -16.77
C ALA A 16 -20.18 7.25 -16.15
N GLN A 17 -19.96 8.32 -15.39
CA GLN A 17 -18.71 8.57 -14.70
C GLN A 17 -18.47 7.59 -13.54
N ARG A 18 -19.53 7.16 -12.83
CA ARG A 18 -19.46 6.10 -11.81
C ARG A 18 -19.06 4.76 -12.42
N ARG A 19 -19.79 4.30 -13.45
CA ARG A 19 -19.52 3.04 -14.17
C ARG A 19 -18.13 2.97 -14.77
N MET A 20 -17.50 4.12 -15.05
CA MET A 20 -16.16 4.18 -15.63
C MET A 20 -15.05 3.65 -14.71
N TYR A 21 -15.27 3.68 -13.40
CA TYR A 21 -14.30 3.22 -12.39
C TYR A 21 -14.74 1.93 -11.70
N GLU A 22 -15.90 1.39 -12.07
CA GLU A 22 -16.38 0.10 -11.59
C GLU A 22 -15.62 -1.02 -12.30
N ILE A 23 -15.10 -1.95 -11.50
CA ILE A 23 -14.51 -3.17 -12.02
C ILE A 23 -15.63 -4.17 -12.29
N HIS A 24 -15.58 -4.78 -13.46
CA HIS A 24 -16.44 -5.90 -13.80
C HIS A 24 -15.54 -7.04 -14.25
N ASP A 25 -15.48 -8.11 -13.46
CA ASP A 25 -14.81 -9.34 -13.85
C ASP A 25 -15.62 -10.02 -14.95
N ARG A 26 -15.12 -9.92 -16.18
CA ARG A 26 -15.72 -10.56 -17.34
C ARG A 26 -15.40 -12.07 -17.41
N ASN A 27 -14.66 -12.61 -16.44
CA ASN A 27 -14.16 -13.98 -16.40
C ASN A 27 -13.30 -14.35 -17.63
N ILE A 28 -12.68 -13.38 -18.29
CA ILE A 28 -11.81 -13.61 -19.46
C ILE A 28 -10.36 -13.66 -18.99
N LEU A 29 -10.00 -14.69 -18.23
CA LEU A 29 -8.63 -14.91 -17.73
C LEU A 29 -7.57 -14.92 -18.85
N GLN A 30 -7.98 -15.26 -20.09
CA GLN A 30 -7.12 -15.27 -21.28
C GLN A 30 -6.73 -13.86 -21.76
N GLU A 31 -7.53 -12.83 -21.46
CA GLU A 31 -7.24 -11.43 -21.82
C GLU A 31 -6.34 -10.71 -20.80
N LEU A 32 -6.21 -11.26 -19.58
CA LEU A 32 -5.33 -10.70 -18.56
C LEU A 32 -3.87 -11.00 -18.85
N SER A 33 -2.98 -10.05 -18.56
CA SER A 33 -1.54 -10.33 -18.56
C SER A 33 -1.20 -11.36 -17.48
N PRO A 34 -0.12 -12.16 -17.63
CA PRO A 34 0.34 -13.06 -16.57
C PRO A 34 0.48 -12.37 -15.20
N TRP A 35 0.93 -11.10 -15.23
CA TRP A 35 0.99 -10.21 -14.09
C TRP A 35 -0.38 -9.98 -13.42
N LEU A 36 -1.40 -9.60 -14.16
CA LEU A 36 -2.71 -9.38 -13.55
C LEU A 36 -3.34 -10.68 -13.05
N ARG A 37 -3.09 -11.81 -13.73
CA ARG A 37 -3.56 -13.12 -13.27
C ARG A 37 -3.01 -13.50 -11.90
N CYS A 38 -1.73 -13.26 -11.62
CA CYS A 38 -1.13 -13.65 -10.34
C CYS A 38 -1.62 -12.81 -9.15
N THR A 39 -2.20 -11.63 -9.40
CA THR A 39 -2.72 -10.75 -8.34
C THR A 39 -4.14 -11.11 -7.87
N GLY A 40 -4.95 -11.72 -8.74
CA GLY A 40 -6.37 -11.97 -8.48
C GLY A 40 -7.21 -10.69 -8.30
N TRP A 41 -6.70 -9.50 -8.65
CA TRP A 41 -7.37 -8.23 -8.37
C TRP A 41 -8.69 -8.06 -9.13
N MET A 42 -8.79 -8.54 -10.37
CA MET A 42 -10.03 -8.44 -11.16
C MET A 42 -11.22 -9.03 -10.39
N SER A 43 -11.08 -10.25 -9.89
CA SER A 43 -12.11 -10.90 -9.09
C SER A 43 -12.26 -10.23 -7.72
N ARG A 44 -11.15 -9.85 -7.08
CA ARG A 44 -11.18 -9.24 -5.73
C ARG A 44 -11.94 -7.92 -5.68
N PHE A 45 -11.84 -7.11 -6.74
CA PHE A 45 -12.46 -5.79 -6.81
C PHE A 45 -13.71 -5.78 -7.67
N ASP A 46 -14.23 -6.93 -8.09
CA ASP A 46 -15.46 -7.00 -8.90
C ASP A 46 -16.62 -6.25 -8.21
N GLY A 47 -17.31 -5.42 -9.00
CA GLY A 47 -18.36 -4.51 -8.54
C GLY A 47 -17.89 -3.32 -7.70
N LYS A 48 -16.59 -3.19 -7.38
CA LYS A 48 -16.06 -2.07 -6.61
C LYS A 48 -15.70 -0.89 -7.51
N ASN A 49 -15.93 0.32 -6.99
CA ASN A 49 -15.53 1.56 -7.64
C ASN A 49 -14.13 1.98 -7.18
N MET A 50 -13.15 1.92 -8.08
CA MET A 50 -11.75 2.21 -7.71
C MET A 50 -11.48 3.68 -7.41
N LYS A 51 -12.32 4.61 -7.89
CA LYS A 51 -12.21 6.03 -7.54
C LYS A 51 -12.58 6.23 -6.07
N VAL A 52 -13.70 5.65 -5.63
CA VAL A 52 -14.14 5.71 -4.22
C VAL A 52 -13.06 5.13 -3.30
N LEU A 53 -12.45 4.00 -3.65
CA LEU A 53 -11.36 3.41 -2.86
C LEU A 53 -10.08 4.27 -2.87
N HIS A 54 -9.77 4.94 -3.99
CA HIS A 54 -8.65 5.87 -4.06
C HIS A 54 -8.88 7.14 -3.24
N ASP A 55 -10.11 7.63 -3.16
CA ASP A 55 -10.44 8.82 -2.38
C ASP A 55 -10.09 8.61 -0.88
N LEU A 56 -10.21 7.36 -0.39
CA LEU A 56 -9.75 6.97 0.95
C LEU A 56 -8.23 7.10 1.15
N LEU A 57 -7.42 7.05 0.10
CA LEU A 57 -5.95 7.20 0.17
C LEU A 57 -5.50 8.66 0.28
N THR A 58 -6.42 9.61 0.07
CA THR A 58 -6.07 11.03 -0.07
C THR A 58 -5.38 11.56 1.18
N GLN A 59 -4.27 12.29 1.02
CA GLN A 59 -3.61 12.94 2.14
C GLN A 59 -4.61 13.86 2.88
N PRO A 60 -4.91 13.61 4.17
CA PRO A 60 -5.70 14.51 4.99
C PRO A 60 -4.95 15.83 5.14
N LYS A 61 -5.70 16.93 5.06
CA LYS A 61 -5.18 18.28 5.27
C LYS A 61 -5.95 18.91 6.43
N PRO A 62 -5.32 19.80 7.21
CA PRO A 62 -6.06 20.60 8.18
C PRO A 62 -7.24 21.27 7.50
N ASN A 63 -8.43 21.07 8.05
CA ASN A 63 -9.67 21.63 7.53
C ASN A 63 -10.05 22.86 8.37
N PRO A 64 -9.90 24.10 7.86
CA PRO A 64 -10.25 25.29 8.62
C PRO A 64 -11.74 25.36 8.99
N GLN A 65 -12.60 24.65 8.26
CA GLN A 65 -14.05 24.60 8.49
C GLN A 65 -14.45 23.48 9.47
N ASN A 66 -13.57 22.51 9.71
CA ASN A 66 -13.78 21.46 10.71
C ASN A 66 -12.48 21.21 11.49
N PRO A 67 -12.19 22.04 12.51
CA PRO A 67 -10.99 21.91 13.33
C PRO A 67 -10.88 20.58 14.08
N ASP A 68 -12.01 19.88 14.27
CA ASP A 68 -12.06 18.57 14.91
C ASP A 68 -11.63 17.43 13.96
N ASP A 69 -11.52 17.68 12.64
CA ASP A 69 -10.88 16.75 11.71
C ASP A 69 -9.35 16.77 11.87
N LYS A 70 -8.90 15.95 12.80
CA LYS A 70 -7.50 15.80 13.18
C LYS A 70 -6.79 14.64 12.48
N LEU A 71 -7.37 14.06 11.42
CA LEU A 71 -6.77 12.92 10.72
C LEU A 71 -5.38 13.23 10.10
N HIS A 72 -5.10 14.50 9.83
CA HIS A 72 -3.77 14.97 9.40
C HIS A 72 -2.68 14.71 10.45
N LEU A 73 -3.03 14.66 11.75
CA LEU A 73 -2.08 14.32 12.81
C LEU A 73 -1.62 12.86 12.71
N VAL A 74 -2.49 11.93 12.27
CA VAL A 74 -2.08 10.54 11.99
C VAL A 74 -1.08 10.50 10.83
N TRP A 75 -1.33 11.27 9.77
CA TRP A 75 -0.40 11.36 8.65
C TRP A 75 0.99 11.81 9.11
N GLU A 76 1.06 12.83 9.96
CA GLU A 76 2.32 13.31 10.55
C GLU A 76 2.95 12.29 11.50
N SER A 77 2.15 11.64 12.34
CA SER A 77 2.57 10.59 13.27
C SER A 77 3.22 9.41 12.54
N VAL A 78 2.60 8.91 11.47
CA VAL A 78 3.19 7.84 10.65
C VAL A 78 4.56 8.23 10.10
N ALA A 79 4.76 9.49 9.70
CA ALA A 79 6.08 9.95 9.24
C ALA A 79 7.11 9.96 10.38
N ARG A 80 6.74 10.46 11.57
CA ARG A 80 7.63 10.47 12.74
C ARG A 80 8.02 9.06 13.16
N VAL A 81 7.04 8.16 13.30
CA VAL A 81 7.24 6.76 13.68
C VAL A 81 8.19 6.07 12.71
N ILE A 82 7.94 6.17 11.39
CA ILE A 82 8.76 5.46 10.40
C ILE A 82 10.17 6.07 10.27
N GLU A 83 10.33 7.40 10.33
CA GLU A 83 11.67 8.01 10.35
C GLU A 83 12.44 7.62 11.63
N GLY A 84 11.77 7.53 12.78
CA GLY A 84 12.36 7.01 14.02
C GLY A 84 12.81 5.55 13.89
N CYS A 85 11.97 4.70 13.32
CA CYS A 85 12.30 3.31 13.02
C CYS A 85 13.45 3.18 12.01
N TRP A 86 13.55 4.11 11.05
CA TRP A 86 14.69 4.13 10.13
C TRP A 86 15.97 4.59 10.82
N GLU A 87 15.94 5.63 11.65
CA GLU A 87 17.10 6.04 12.45
C GLU A 87 17.57 4.93 13.40
N SER A 88 16.66 4.06 13.83
CA SER A 88 16.99 2.83 14.55
C SER A 88 17.94 1.89 13.77
N THR A 89 17.85 1.86 12.44
CA THR A 89 18.80 1.08 11.61
C THR A 89 20.22 1.66 11.67
N ARG A 90 20.33 2.99 11.80
CA ARG A 90 21.62 3.69 11.91
C ARG A 90 22.23 3.48 13.28
N ASP A 91 21.40 3.43 14.31
CA ASP A 91 21.81 3.07 15.66
C ASP A 91 22.41 1.64 15.72
N CYS A 92 21.78 0.65 15.07
CA CYS A 92 22.39 -0.69 14.92
C CYS A 92 23.79 -0.61 14.28
N SER A 93 23.95 0.22 13.25
CA SER A 93 25.24 0.40 12.60
C SER A 93 26.28 1.05 13.51
N SER A 94 25.91 2.03 14.34
CA SER A 94 26.85 2.69 15.25
C SER A 94 27.28 1.80 16.42
N ARG A 95 26.46 0.81 16.79
CA ARG A 95 26.77 -0.21 17.81
C ARG A 95 27.57 -1.40 17.27
N ASP A 96 27.96 -1.37 16.00
CA ASP A 96 28.56 -2.49 15.27
C ASP A 96 27.68 -3.74 15.18
N TRP A 97 26.36 -3.60 15.32
CA TRP A 97 25.38 -4.68 15.13
C TRP A 97 25.04 -4.92 13.65
N LYS A 98 26.06 -4.91 12.80
CA LYS A 98 25.90 -4.97 11.33
C LYS A 98 25.21 -6.25 10.87
N LEU A 99 25.44 -7.37 11.58
CA LEU A 99 24.81 -8.65 11.28
C LEU A 99 23.27 -8.56 11.27
N ILE A 100 22.68 -7.76 12.17
CA ILE A 100 21.24 -7.51 12.20
C ILE A 100 20.77 -6.85 10.90
N LEU A 101 21.55 -5.93 10.32
CA LEU A 101 21.21 -5.27 9.05
C LEU A 101 21.27 -6.24 7.86
N HIS A 102 22.17 -7.23 7.88
CA HIS A 102 22.20 -8.28 6.88
C HIS A 102 20.98 -9.21 6.95
N TRP A 103 20.53 -9.55 8.17
CA TRP A 103 19.28 -10.27 8.38
C TRP A 103 18.06 -9.45 7.99
N LEU A 104 18.02 -8.15 8.35
CA LEU A 104 16.94 -7.23 7.99
C LEU A 104 16.74 -7.10 6.46
N ALA A 105 17.83 -7.16 5.69
CA ALA A 105 17.77 -7.18 4.23
C ALA A 105 17.36 -8.54 3.64
N SER A 106 17.45 -9.62 4.42
CA SER A 106 17.10 -10.96 3.97
C SER A 106 15.60 -11.20 4.00
N ALA A 107 15.12 -11.97 3.03
CA ALA A 107 13.80 -12.61 3.08
C ALA A 107 13.91 -14.12 3.33
N SER A 108 15.13 -14.63 3.58
CA SER A 108 15.37 -16.03 3.92
C SER A 108 15.38 -16.22 5.44
N LYS A 109 14.82 -17.35 5.89
CA LYS A 109 14.82 -17.78 7.29
C LYS A 109 16.15 -18.40 7.72
N THR A 110 16.96 -18.87 6.78
CA THR A 110 18.17 -19.65 7.07
C THR A 110 19.45 -18.89 6.74
N GLU A 111 19.35 -17.84 5.93
CA GLU A 111 20.50 -17.14 5.39
C GLU A 111 20.33 -15.63 5.49
N GLN A 112 21.38 -14.96 5.96
CA GLN A 112 21.49 -13.52 5.88
C GLN A 112 21.69 -13.05 4.43
N ASN A 113 21.40 -11.78 4.14
CA ASN A 113 21.71 -11.21 2.85
C ASN A 113 23.22 -10.88 2.74
N SER A 114 23.82 -11.06 1.57
CA SER A 114 25.21 -10.66 1.31
C SER A 114 25.42 -9.14 1.47
N THR A 115 24.41 -8.33 1.17
CA THR A 115 24.45 -6.88 1.34
C THR A 115 23.54 -6.46 2.52
N PRO A 116 24.01 -5.58 3.41
CA PRO A 116 23.20 -5.12 4.53
C PRO A 116 22.04 -4.24 4.05
N PHE A 117 21.01 -4.12 4.90
CA PHE A 117 19.94 -3.17 4.70
C PHE A 117 20.52 -1.75 4.60
N SER A 118 20.14 -1.01 3.56
CA SER A 118 20.72 0.32 3.33
C SER A 118 20.31 1.29 4.42
N ILE A 119 21.31 1.80 5.14
CA ILE A 119 21.18 2.92 6.07
C ILE A 119 21.29 4.28 5.36
N TYR A 120 21.59 4.29 4.06
CA TYR A 120 21.71 5.48 3.22
C TYR A 120 20.64 5.45 2.13
N THR A 121 19.38 5.50 2.54
CA THR A 121 18.26 5.68 1.61
C THR A 121 18.09 7.16 1.32
N GLU A 122 18.01 7.57 0.06
CA GLU A 122 17.80 8.98 -0.32
C GLU A 122 16.53 9.54 0.34
N ARG A 123 16.56 10.79 0.80
CA ARG A 123 15.43 11.43 1.49
C ARG A 123 14.15 11.45 0.63
N SER A 124 14.28 11.62 -0.69
CA SER A 124 13.14 11.60 -1.63
C SER A 124 12.49 10.21 -1.67
N THR A 125 13.28 9.15 -1.75
CA THR A 125 12.85 7.75 -1.69
C THR A 125 12.19 7.43 -0.35
N ARG A 126 12.79 7.85 0.77
CA ARG A 126 12.19 7.64 2.10
C ARG A 126 10.82 8.30 2.23
N LYS A 127 10.71 9.57 1.81
CA LYS A 127 9.42 10.28 1.79
C LYS A 127 8.36 9.54 0.97
N LEU A 128 8.75 8.96 -0.17
CA LEU A 128 7.85 8.18 -1.00
C LEU A 128 7.39 6.89 -0.28
N TYR A 129 8.31 6.16 0.36
CA TYR A 129 8.00 4.93 1.08
C TYR A 129 7.09 5.19 2.29
N ILE A 130 7.40 6.24 3.05
CA ILE A 130 6.57 6.73 4.16
C ILE A 130 5.17 7.10 3.64
N ALA A 131 5.07 7.79 2.50
CA ALA A 131 3.79 8.17 1.92
C ALA A 131 2.89 6.97 1.59
N TYR A 132 3.45 5.84 1.13
CA TYR A 132 2.65 4.63 0.91
C TYR A 132 2.04 4.09 2.22
N TRP A 133 2.79 4.14 3.32
CA TRP A 133 2.27 3.70 4.61
C TRP A 133 1.31 4.72 5.25
N GLN A 134 1.53 6.02 5.02
CA GLN A 134 0.60 7.08 5.39
C GLN A 134 -0.76 6.90 4.70
N GLN A 135 -0.74 6.62 3.39
CA GLN A 135 -1.94 6.28 2.61
C GLN A 135 -2.62 5.04 3.18
N PHE A 136 -1.85 4.02 3.57
CA PHE A 136 -2.39 2.80 4.16
C PHE A 136 -3.10 3.05 5.50
N LEU A 137 -2.47 3.76 6.44
CA LEU A 137 -3.07 4.03 7.76
C LEU A 137 -4.32 4.90 7.66
N VAL A 138 -4.31 5.92 6.80
CA VAL A 138 -5.48 6.75 6.54
C VAL A 138 -6.59 5.95 5.83
N PHE A 139 -6.23 5.05 4.92
CA PHE A 139 -7.17 4.17 4.22
C PHE A 139 -7.95 3.30 5.20
N VAL A 140 -7.27 2.65 6.15
CA VAL A 140 -7.93 1.79 7.14
C VAL A 140 -8.74 2.59 8.16
N LEU A 141 -8.28 3.78 8.57
CA LEU A 141 -9.05 4.63 9.48
C LEU A 141 -10.35 5.13 8.85
N ARG A 142 -10.29 5.67 7.62
CA ARG A 142 -11.49 6.12 6.89
C ARG A 142 -12.42 4.97 6.52
N GLY A 143 -11.82 3.81 6.23
CA GLY A 143 -12.55 2.62 5.85
C GLY A 143 -13.23 1.91 7.01
N MET A 144 -12.98 2.30 8.26
CA MET A 144 -13.48 1.59 9.43
C MET A 144 -15.01 1.72 9.59
N ASP A 145 -15.54 2.93 9.39
CA ASP A 145 -16.96 3.22 9.64
C ASP A 145 -17.91 2.52 8.65
N ASP A 146 -17.46 2.31 7.40
CA ASP A 146 -18.22 1.58 6.38
C ASP A 146 -17.39 0.48 5.69
N ALA A 147 -16.76 -0.35 6.54
CA ALA A 147 -15.87 -1.43 6.12
C ALA A 147 -16.50 -2.36 5.08
N ASN A 148 -17.79 -2.66 5.23
CA ASN A 148 -18.54 -3.54 4.32
C ASN A 148 -18.72 -2.90 2.94
N GLN A 149 -19.07 -1.60 2.87
CA GLN A 149 -19.16 -0.88 1.60
C GLN A 149 -17.83 -0.92 0.86
N TYR A 150 -16.73 -0.62 1.55
CA TYR A 150 -15.40 -0.59 0.96
C TYR A 150 -14.79 -1.97 0.73
N GLY A 151 -15.34 -3.02 1.36
CA GLY A 151 -14.79 -4.38 1.28
C GLY A 151 -13.47 -4.54 2.02
N ILE A 152 -13.25 -3.72 3.05
CA ILE A 152 -12.08 -3.81 3.93
C ILE A 152 -12.49 -4.68 5.13
N GLU A 153 -11.62 -5.61 5.49
CA GLU A 153 -11.85 -6.52 6.61
C GLU A 153 -10.79 -6.30 7.69
N TYR A 154 -11.21 -6.38 8.95
CA TYR A 154 -10.37 -6.12 10.12
C TYR A 154 -10.52 -7.26 11.13
N THR A 155 -9.43 -7.60 11.82
CA THR A 155 -9.55 -8.41 13.05
C THR A 155 -10.05 -7.54 14.21
N ASP A 156 -10.53 -8.17 15.28
CA ASP A 156 -11.03 -7.45 16.45
C ASP A 156 -9.92 -6.59 17.08
N GLU A 157 -8.68 -7.09 17.11
CA GLU A 157 -7.52 -6.35 17.62
C GLU A 157 -7.18 -5.14 16.73
N GLN A 158 -7.32 -5.28 15.41
CA GLN A 158 -7.11 -4.16 14.49
C GLN A 158 -8.16 -3.07 14.70
N LEU A 159 -9.44 -3.44 14.83
CA LEU A 159 -10.50 -2.47 15.13
C LEU A 159 -10.28 -1.78 16.47
N ALA A 160 -9.90 -2.52 17.51
CA ALA A 160 -9.58 -1.94 18.81
C ALA A 160 -8.44 -0.92 18.72
N ALA A 161 -7.34 -1.26 18.03
CA ALA A 161 -6.21 -0.34 17.87
C ALA A 161 -6.54 0.90 17.03
N LEU A 162 -7.36 0.75 15.98
CA LEU A 162 -7.85 1.91 15.21
C LEU A 162 -8.80 2.78 16.05
N GLY A 163 -9.64 2.16 16.90
CA GLY A 163 -10.47 2.84 17.89
C GLY A 163 -9.63 3.68 18.86
N GLU A 164 -8.56 3.12 19.42
CA GLU A 164 -7.65 3.85 20.31
C GLU A 164 -7.00 5.06 19.65
N ILE A 165 -6.70 4.99 18.34
CA ILE A 165 -6.21 6.13 17.55
C ILE A 165 -7.31 7.19 17.45
N ASN A 166 -8.53 6.81 17.07
CA ASN A 166 -9.65 7.75 16.99
C ASN A 166 -9.96 8.41 18.34
N ASP A 167 -9.91 7.65 19.43
CA ASP A 167 -10.07 8.17 20.79
C ASP A 167 -8.99 9.20 21.14
N GLU A 168 -7.74 9.00 20.67
CA GLU A 168 -6.68 10.00 20.83
C GLU A 168 -6.97 11.27 20.04
N LEU A 169 -7.42 11.14 18.80
CA LEU A 169 -7.76 12.29 17.94
C LEU A 169 -8.95 13.09 18.49
N ASN A 170 -9.88 12.45 19.20
CA ASN A 170 -11.04 13.11 19.79
C ASN A 170 -10.71 13.91 21.06
N LYS A 171 -9.49 13.81 21.60
CA LYS A 171 -9.06 14.64 22.73
C LYS A 171 -8.87 16.09 22.30
N GLU A 172 -9.06 17.02 23.23
CA GLU A 172 -8.76 18.44 23.01
C GLU A 172 -7.27 18.62 22.66
N ASP A 173 -6.39 18.06 23.50
CA ASP A 173 -4.95 18.04 23.31
C ASP A 173 -4.48 16.63 22.91
N VAL A 174 -3.96 16.51 21.69
CA VAL A 174 -3.51 15.25 21.11
C VAL A 174 -2.03 15.09 21.43
N SER A 175 -1.67 14.10 22.22
CA SER A 175 -0.27 13.81 22.53
C SER A 175 0.41 13.14 21.35
N ASN A 176 1.46 13.76 20.81
CA ASN A 176 2.24 13.17 19.72
C ASN A 176 2.86 11.84 20.14
N ASP A 177 3.38 11.72 21.36
CA ASP A 177 4.04 10.49 21.82
C ASP A 177 3.03 9.34 21.93
N GLU A 178 1.84 9.62 22.46
CA GLU A 178 0.79 8.61 22.60
C GLU A 178 0.20 8.22 21.24
N LEU A 179 0.03 9.19 20.34
CA LEU A 179 -0.39 8.92 18.96
C LEU A 179 0.65 8.09 18.22
N ASP A 180 1.93 8.43 18.34
CA ASP A 180 3.05 7.70 17.71
C ASP A 180 3.11 6.26 18.23
N ARG A 181 2.91 6.03 19.53
CA ARG A 181 2.82 4.71 20.15
C ARG A 181 1.67 3.88 19.57
N LYS A 182 0.46 4.47 19.49
CA LYS A 182 -0.75 3.81 18.96
C LYS A 182 -0.64 3.51 17.46
N VAL A 183 -0.09 4.45 16.67
CA VAL A 183 0.17 4.26 15.23
C VAL A 183 1.17 3.14 14.98
N SER A 184 2.23 3.06 15.79
CA SER A 184 3.21 1.98 15.72
C SER A 184 2.55 0.63 16.05
N ALA A 185 1.78 0.54 17.14
CA ALA A 185 1.08 -0.66 17.56
C ALA A 185 0.08 -1.16 16.48
N ALA A 186 -0.77 -0.26 15.96
CA ALA A 186 -1.71 -0.57 14.89
C ALA A 186 -0.99 -1.06 13.62
N SER A 187 0.09 -0.39 13.21
CA SER A 187 0.89 -0.79 12.05
C SER A 187 1.43 -2.22 12.19
N LEU A 188 1.90 -2.59 13.38
CA LEU A 188 2.40 -3.94 13.66
C LEU A 188 1.29 -4.99 13.62
N LEU A 189 0.06 -4.68 14.05
CA LEU A 189 -1.08 -5.61 13.94
C LEU A 189 -1.41 -5.95 12.49
N PHE A 190 -1.33 -4.97 11.58
CA PHE A 190 -1.52 -5.22 10.15
C PHE A 190 -0.40 -6.05 9.53
N ILE A 191 0.85 -5.83 9.95
CA ILE A 191 2.01 -6.63 9.52
C ILE A 191 1.92 -8.07 10.04
N LYS A 192 1.47 -8.24 11.29
CA LYS A 192 1.46 -9.53 12.01
C LYS A 192 0.15 -10.31 11.85
N GLN A 193 -0.78 -9.85 10.99
CA GLN A 193 -2.00 -10.60 10.69
C GLN A 193 -1.67 -11.88 9.91
N LYS A 194 -2.06 -13.05 10.43
CA LYS A 194 -1.95 -14.29 9.67
C LYS A 194 -2.91 -14.28 8.48
N VAL A 195 -2.46 -14.73 7.31
CA VAL A 195 -3.28 -14.72 6.07
C VAL A 195 -4.38 -15.79 6.05
N PHE A 196 -4.35 -16.75 6.99
CA PHE A 196 -5.33 -17.84 7.11
C PHE A 196 -6.43 -17.58 8.15
N VAL A 197 -6.47 -16.39 8.76
CA VAL A 197 -7.59 -16.02 9.63
C VAL A 197 -8.85 -15.78 8.80
N LYS A 198 -10.01 -15.73 9.45
CA LYS A 198 -11.30 -15.53 8.78
C LYS A 198 -11.29 -14.26 7.92
N GLN A 199 -10.75 -13.18 8.47
CA GLN A 199 -10.67 -11.89 7.80
C GLN A 199 -9.49 -11.84 6.82
N ARG A 200 -9.76 -11.31 5.63
CA ARG A 200 -8.74 -11.02 4.64
C ARG A 200 -7.87 -9.86 5.12
N SER A 201 -6.60 -9.85 4.72
CA SER A 201 -5.67 -8.79 5.14
C SER A 201 -6.00 -7.45 4.46
N ALA A 202 -6.29 -6.43 5.27
CA ALA A 202 -6.47 -5.05 4.80
C ALA A 202 -5.19 -4.50 4.13
N LEU A 203 -4.01 -4.88 4.62
CA LEU A 203 -2.73 -4.50 4.02
C LEU A 203 -2.59 -5.08 2.61
N LEU A 204 -2.92 -6.36 2.42
CA LEU A 204 -2.91 -6.98 1.09
C LEU A 204 -3.99 -6.41 0.17
N TYR A 205 -5.18 -6.11 0.71
CA TYR A 205 -6.24 -5.44 -0.04
C TYR A 205 -5.79 -4.05 -0.52
N PHE A 206 -5.17 -3.26 0.37
CA PHE A 206 -4.61 -1.94 0.06
C PHE A 206 -3.61 -2.01 -1.10
N THR A 207 -2.77 -3.04 -1.19
CA THR A 207 -1.83 -3.19 -2.31
C THR A 207 -2.53 -3.17 -3.67
N GLY A 208 -3.73 -3.75 -3.78
CA GLY A 208 -4.52 -3.73 -5.01
C GLY A 208 -5.16 -2.38 -5.30
N VAL A 209 -5.54 -1.63 -4.25
CA VAL A 209 -6.08 -0.27 -4.39
C VAL A 209 -5.01 0.69 -4.89
N VAL A 210 -3.85 0.75 -4.22
CA VAL A 210 -2.74 1.63 -4.61
C VAL A 210 -2.10 1.20 -5.95
N GLY A 211 -2.25 -0.08 -6.30
CA GLY A 211 -1.85 -0.63 -7.60
C GLY A 211 -2.72 -0.18 -8.75
N TYR A 212 -3.94 0.30 -8.50
CA TYR A 212 -4.81 0.82 -9.54
C TYR A 212 -4.43 2.26 -9.91
N HIS A 213 -4.32 2.55 -11.21
CA HIS A 213 -4.01 3.87 -11.71
C HIS A 213 -5.27 4.56 -12.25
N LEU A 214 -5.82 5.54 -11.52
CA LEU A 214 -7.07 6.22 -11.89
C LEU A 214 -7.05 6.84 -13.30
N GLY A 215 -5.93 7.46 -13.71
CA GLY A 215 -5.81 8.06 -15.04
C GLY A 215 -5.87 7.06 -16.20
N TRP A 216 -5.30 5.87 -16.03
CA TRP A 216 -5.29 4.81 -17.04
C TRP A 216 -6.48 3.86 -16.90
N LYS A 217 -7.19 3.92 -15.76
CA LYS A 217 -8.32 3.06 -15.40
C LYS A 217 -7.98 1.58 -15.49
N ARG A 218 -6.78 1.25 -15.03
CA ARG A 218 -6.24 -0.11 -14.98
C ARG A 218 -5.22 -0.22 -13.87
N TRP A 219 -4.93 -1.45 -13.46
CA TRP A 219 -3.79 -1.72 -12.61
C TRP A 219 -2.47 -1.45 -13.32
N ARG A 220 -1.50 -1.02 -12.52
CA ARG A 220 -0.13 -0.74 -12.94
C ARG A 220 0.53 -2.00 -13.48
N ASN A 221 1.37 -1.79 -14.49
CA ASN A 221 2.31 -2.81 -14.96
C ASN A 221 3.44 -3.00 -13.93
N PRO A 222 4.17 -4.14 -13.98
CA PRO A 222 5.19 -4.46 -13.00
C PRO A 222 6.24 -3.37 -12.78
N ASP A 223 6.72 -2.73 -13.85
CA ASP A 223 7.71 -1.65 -13.83
C ASP A 223 7.30 -0.44 -12.99
N SER A 224 6.01 -0.09 -13.04
CA SER A 224 5.45 1.04 -12.30
C SER A 224 4.84 0.67 -10.94
N TYR A 225 4.76 -0.63 -10.63
CA TYR A 225 4.16 -1.14 -9.40
C TYR A 225 5.18 -1.68 -8.40
N THR A 226 6.23 -2.34 -8.88
CA THR A 226 7.30 -2.89 -8.03
C THR A 226 7.94 -1.84 -7.11
N PRO A 227 8.11 -0.55 -7.47
CA PRO A 227 8.58 0.46 -6.51
C PRO A 227 7.64 0.67 -5.32
N ILE A 228 6.32 0.48 -5.50
CA ILE A 228 5.34 0.60 -4.41
C ILE A 228 5.53 -0.56 -3.42
N LEU A 229 5.60 -1.79 -3.93
CA LEU A 229 5.83 -2.98 -3.10
C LEU A 229 7.17 -2.92 -2.37
N ALA A 230 8.23 -2.45 -3.04
CA ALA A 230 9.54 -2.26 -2.42
C ALA A 230 9.47 -1.24 -1.26
N GLY A 231 8.71 -0.16 -1.44
CA GLY A 231 8.48 0.83 -0.38
C GLY A 231 7.71 0.26 0.81
N LEU A 232 6.65 -0.51 0.56
CA LEU A 232 5.92 -1.20 1.63
C LEU A 232 6.81 -2.21 2.37
N GLN A 233 7.57 -3.03 1.64
CA GLN A 233 8.50 -4.00 2.23
C GLN A 233 9.58 -3.30 3.07
N TRP A 234 10.07 -2.15 2.63
CA TRP A 234 11.03 -1.33 3.37
C TRP A 234 10.45 -0.82 4.70
N VAL A 235 9.21 -0.31 4.69
CA VAL A 235 8.52 0.16 5.91
C VAL A 235 8.27 -0.98 6.89
N MET A 236 7.81 -2.14 6.39
CA MET A 236 7.61 -3.33 7.22
C MET A 236 8.88 -3.76 7.95
N ARG A 237 10.02 -3.74 7.24
CA ARG A 237 11.33 -4.09 7.80
C ARG A 237 11.71 -3.18 8.96
N VAL A 238 11.66 -1.86 8.79
CA VAL A 238 12.07 -0.93 9.85
C VAL A 238 11.12 -0.95 11.05
N LEU A 239 9.80 -1.13 10.83
CA LEU A 239 8.82 -1.27 11.93
C LEU A 239 9.05 -2.55 12.74
N VAL A 240 9.30 -3.68 12.07
CA VAL A 240 9.56 -4.95 12.77
C VAL A 240 10.91 -4.93 13.48
N LEU A 241 11.93 -4.26 12.93
CA LEU A 241 13.20 -4.04 13.63
C LEU A 241 12.97 -3.30 14.95
N GLU A 242 12.31 -2.15 14.90
CA GLU A 242 12.04 -1.34 16.10
C GLU A 242 11.17 -2.10 17.11
N SER A 243 10.19 -2.88 16.64
CA SER A 243 9.37 -3.73 17.50
C SER A 243 10.14 -4.87 18.18
N ALA A 244 11.19 -5.39 17.55
CA ALA A 244 11.90 -6.57 18.02
C ALA A 244 13.09 -6.22 18.92
N ILE A 245 13.74 -5.09 18.64
CA ILE A 245 14.88 -4.58 19.40
C ILE A 245 14.77 -3.05 19.54
N PRO A 246 13.87 -2.53 20.39
CA PRO A 246 13.55 -1.11 20.48
C PRO A 246 14.78 -0.26 20.73
N LYS A 247 14.95 0.86 20.01
CA LYS A 247 16.14 1.71 20.14
C LYS A 247 16.37 2.19 21.58
N ALA A 248 15.28 2.48 22.29
CA ALA A 248 15.31 2.97 23.67
C ALA A 248 15.90 1.96 24.68
N GLU A 249 15.91 0.67 24.36
CA GLU A 249 16.34 -0.41 25.27
C GLU A 249 17.78 -0.87 24.97
N ARG A 250 18.42 -0.36 23.91
CA ARG A 250 19.70 -0.90 23.39
C ARG A 250 20.93 -0.52 24.20
N ASP A 251 20.89 0.59 24.94
CA ASP A 251 22.00 0.97 25.82
C ASP A 251 22.11 0.02 27.01
N ASP A 252 20.95 -0.39 27.56
CA ASP A 252 20.85 -1.25 28.74
C ASP A 252 20.47 -2.70 28.36
N TRP A 253 20.78 -3.12 27.11
CA TRP A 253 20.22 -4.34 26.52
C TRP A 253 20.40 -5.59 27.39
N PHE A 254 21.62 -5.82 27.86
CA PHE A 254 21.95 -7.01 28.68
C PHE A 254 21.48 -6.89 30.13
N GLU A 255 20.99 -5.74 30.55
CA GLU A 255 20.31 -5.56 31.84
C GLU A 255 18.82 -5.87 31.72
N LEU A 256 18.22 -5.53 30.57
CA LEU A 256 16.79 -5.69 30.30
C LEU A 256 16.42 -7.05 29.67
N HIS A 257 17.34 -7.68 28.94
CA HIS A 257 17.08 -8.89 28.15
C HIS A 257 18.09 -9.99 28.42
N VAL A 258 17.59 -11.22 28.47
CA VAL A 258 18.42 -12.44 28.59
C VAL A 258 19.04 -12.83 27.25
N ASP A 259 18.26 -12.71 26.17
CA ASP A 259 18.68 -13.07 24.82
C ASP A 259 19.50 -11.94 24.17
N ASP A 260 20.45 -12.31 23.31
CA ASP A 260 21.19 -11.32 22.54
C ASP A 260 20.29 -10.61 21.50
N PRO A 261 20.63 -9.37 21.08
CA PRO A 261 19.80 -8.59 20.17
C PRO A 261 19.50 -9.29 18.84
N LEU A 262 20.43 -10.08 18.32
CA LEU A 262 20.24 -10.81 17.07
C LEU A 262 19.22 -11.94 17.25
N GLN A 263 19.27 -12.67 18.36
CA GLN A 263 18.27 -13.70 18.68
C GLN A 263 16.86 -13.11 18.83
N CYS A 264 16.73 -11.98 19.52
CA CYS A 264 15.46 -11.26 19.63
C CYS A 264 14.93 -10.79 18.26
N PHE A 265 15.81 -10.18 17.45
CA PHE A 265 15.45 -9.75 16.11
C PHE A 265 15.03 -10.94 15.22
N ASN A 266 15.85 -11.99 15.16
CA ASN A 266 15.60 -13.16 14.32
C ASN A 266 14.30 -13.88 14.69
N SER A 267 13.91 -13.88 15.97
CA SER A 267 12.64 -14.46 16.42
C SER A 267 11.42 -13.77 15.77
N SER A 268 11.51 -12.46 15.54
CA SER A 268 10.48 -11.68 14.83
C SER A 268 10.66 -11.75 13.31
N HIS A 269 11.88 -11.60 12.81
CA HIS A 269 12.20 -11.65 11.39
C HIS A 269 11.77 -12.97 10.75
N HIS A 270 12.12 -14.12 11.35
CA HIS A 270 11.78 -15.45 10.85
C HIS A 270 10.28 -15.76 10.80
N LYS A 271 9.45 -14.91 11.41
CA LYS A 271 7.99 -15.00 11.30
C LYS A 271 7.45 -13.99 10.31
N TYR A 272 7.86 -12.73 10.43
CA TYR A 272 7.14 -11.62 9.82
C TYR A 272 7.81 -11.01 8.58
N LEU A 273 9.09 -11.34 8.31
CA LEU A 273 9.90 -10.71 7.25
C LEU A 273 10.58 -11.74 6.32
N VAL A 274 10.06 -12.96 6.25
CA VAL A 274 10.61 -14.02 5.39
C VAL A 274 9.57 -14.55 4.40
N GLU A 275 10.07 -15.11 3.30
CA GLU A 275 9.28 -15.85 2.31
C GLU A 275 8.85 -17.21 2.90
N GLY A 276 7.67 -17.68 2.47
CA GLY A 276 7.10 -18.97 2.86
C GLY A 276 6.35 -18.97 4.19
N GLU A 277 6.25 -17.83 4.89
CA GLU A 277 5.49 -17.70 6.13
C GLU A 277 4.09 -17.10 5.89
N ALA A 278 3.17 -17.35 6.82
CA ALA A 278 1.75 -17.03 6.69
C ALA A 278 1.38 -15.55 6.91
N TYR A 279 2.24 -14.60 6.52
CA TYR A 279 2.09 -13.17 6.84
C TYR A 279 2.17 -12.31 5.57
N PRO A 280 1.57 -11.09 5.57
CA PRO A 280 1.50 -10.21 4.39
C PRO A 280 2.83 -9.96 3.68
N TYR A 281 3.94 -9.98 4.42
CA TYR A 281 5.27 -9.78 3.85
C TYR A 281 5.57 -10.79 2.74
N ASP A 282 5.26 -12.06 2.93
CA ASP A 282 5.51 -13.12 1.95
C ASP A 282 4.84 -12.82 0.61
N GLN A 283 3.55 -12.46 0.64
CA GLN A 283 2.80 -12.16 -0.57
C GLN A 283 3.29 -10.88 -1.26
N ILE A 284 3.62 -9.84 -0.48
CA ILE A 284 4.20 -8.58 -1.01
C ILE A 284 5.57 -8.87 -1.65
N HIS A 285 6.41 -9.64 -0.98
CA HIS A 285 7.75 -9.99 -1.45
C HIS A 285 7.71 -10.88 -2.69
N THR A 286 6.86 -11.90 -2.69
CA THR A 286 6.65 -12.80 -3.83
C THR A 286 6.14 -12.03 -5.04
N LEU A 287 5.17 -11.13 -4.85
CA LEU A 287 4.64 -10.31 -5.93
C LEU A 287 5.69 -9.32 -6.46
N LEU A 288 6.51 -8.73 -5.59
CA LEU A 288 7.63 -7.88 -5.97
C LEU A 288 8.63 -8.65 -6.84
N ASN A 289 9.09 -9.82 -6.37
CA ASN A 289 10.07 -10.65 -7.07
C ASN A 289 9.53 -11.13 -8.43
N TYR A 290 8.27 -11.55 -8.47
CA TYR A 290 7.61 -11.91 -9.72
C TYR A 290 7.53 -10.70 -10.68
N GLY A 291 7.13 -9.54 -10.17
CA GLY A 291 7.04 -8.30 -10.96
C GLY A 291 8.38 -7.86 -11.53
N MET A 292 9.46 -7.95 -10.75
CA MET A 292 10.82 -7.64 -11.21
C MET A 292 11.28 -8.61 -12.31
N LYS A 293 10.98 -9.91 -12.19
CA LYS A 293 11.26 -10.88 -13.27
C LYS A 293 10.40 -10.62 -14.50
N ALA A 294 9.12 -10.30 -14.31
CA ALA A 294 8.19 -9.99 -15.39
C ALA A 294 8.62 -8.71 -16.14
N SER A 295 9.07 -7.66 -15.46
CA SER A 295 9.51 -6.43 -16.10
C SER A 295 10.75 -6.63 -16.98
N ILE A 296 11.70 -7.48 -16.55
CA ILE A 296 12.90 -7.84 -17.32
C ILE A 296 12.53 -8.64 -18.58
N ASN A 297 11.54 -9.53 -18.49
CA ASN A 297 11.15 -10.43 -19.58
C ASN A 297 10.19 -9.83 -20.62
N VAL A 298 9.68 -8.61 -20.41
CA VAL A 298 8.85 -7.91 -21.40
C VAL A 298 9.77 -7.31 -22.48
N THR A 299 10.29 -8.16 -23.36
CA THR A 299 11.06 -7.78 -24.56
C THR A 299 10.20 -7.28 -25.71
N SER A 300 8.88 -7.23 -25.56
CA SER A 300 8.02 -6.42 -26.44
C SER A 300 6.91 -5.81 -25.61
N ARG A 301 6.99 -4.50 -25.41
CA ARG A 301 5.87 -3.71 -24.90
C ARG A 301 4.68 -4.04 -25.80
N SER A 302 3.58 -4.59 -25.27
CA SER A 302 2.27 -4.34 -25.87
C SER A 302 2.04 -2.84 -25.67
N ARG A 303 2.61 -2.03 -26.57
CA ARG A 303 2.44 -0.58 -26.56
C ARG A 303 0.98 -0.24 -26.75
N ILE A 304 0.19 -1.15 -27.29
CA ILE A 304 -1.14 -0.94 -27.84
C ILE A 304 -2.13 -1.82 -27.07
N ASP A 305 -3.07 -1.18 -26.38
CA ASP A 305 -4.23 -1.81 -25.73
C ASP A 305 -5.53 -1.12 -26.16
N TRP A 306 -6.68 -1.75 -25.92
CA TRP A 306 -8.00 -1.18 -26.25
C TRP A 306 -8.86 -1.01 -25.00
N SER A 307 -9.68 0.05 -24.95
CA SER A 307 -10.75 0.14 -23.94
C SER A 307 -11.75 -1.00 -24.12
N PRO A 308 -12.49 -1.38 -23.05
CA PRO A 308 -13.44 -2.49 -23.13
C PRO A 308 -14.57 -2.30 -24.15
N ASP A 309 -14.87 -1.05 -24.51
CA ASP A 309 -15.84 -0.68 -25.54
C ASP A 309 -15.23 -0.43 -26.93
N ARG A 310 -13.92 -0.68 -27.07
CA ARG A 310 -13.09 -0.49 -28.27
C ARG A 310 -13.12 0.92 -28.86
N LYS A 311 -13.46 1.94 -28.06
CA LYS A 311 -13.49 3.34 -28.52
C LYS A 311 -12.17 4.07 -28.30
N ILE A 312 -11.34 3.60 -27.37
CA ILE A 312 -10.06 4.22 -27.02
C ILE A 312 -8.96 3.19 -27.25
N LEU A 313 -7.94 3.60 -28.00
CA LEU A 313 -6.69 2.86 -28.11
C LEU A 313 -5.70 3.46 -27.10
N TYR A 314 -5.16 2.66 -26.19
CA TYR A 314 -4.08 3.09 -25.31
C TYR A 314 -2.75 2.79 -25.97
N LEU A 315 -2.00 3.84 -26.32
CA LEU A 315 -0.60 3.74 -26.73
C LEU A 315 0.30 4.16 -25.57
N ASP A 316 1.10 3.24 -25.02
CA ASP A 316 1.96 3.48 -23.85
C ASP A 316 1.16 4.11 -22.68
N GLY A 317 -0.08 3.66 -22.47
CA GLY A 317 -0.98 4.16 -21.42
C GLY A 317 -1.64 5.51 -21.73
N LYS A 318 -1.31 6.16 -22.85
CA LYS A 318 -2.02 7.36 -23.32
C LYS A 318 -3.20 6.94 -24.18
N GLY A 319 -4.40 7.34 -23.76
CA GLY A 319 -5.63 7.07 -24.51
C GLY A 319 -5.75 7.95 -25.75
N LEU A 320 -6.01 7.32 -26.88
CA LEU A 320 -6.38 7.93 -28.15
C LEU A 320 -7.83 7.57 -28.46
N GLU A 321 -8.72 8.55 -28.41
CA GLU A 321 -10.12 8.33 -28.81
C GLU A 321 -10.21 8.16 -30.33
N ILE A 322 -10.67 6.99 -30.80
CA ILE A 322 -10.72 6.67 -32.23
C ILE A 322 -11.63 7.64 -32.99
N LYS A 323 -12.70 8.13 -32.36
CA LYS A 323 -13.59 9.13 -32.97
C LYS A 323 -12.91 10.48 -33.17
N ALA A 324 -12.02 10.90 -32.27
CA ALA A 324 -11.24 12.12 -32.41
C ALA A 324 -10.15 11.93 -33.49
N TRP A 325 -9.50 10.77 -33.50
CA TRP A 325 -8.48 10.44 -34.48
C TRP A 325 -9.04 10.38 -35.92
N LYS A 326 -10.19 9.74 -36.13
CA LYS A 326 -10.89 9.70 -37.44
C LYS A 326 -11.34 11.09 -37.93
N ARG A 327 -11.57 12.04 -37.03
CA ARG A 327 -11.88 13.43 -37.39
C ARG A 327 -10.63 14.20 -37.85
N LEU A 328 -9.47 13.90 -37.28
CA LEU A 328 -8.19 14.49 -37.66
C LEU A 328 -7.62 13.89 -38.96
N PHE A 329 -7.95 12.64 -39.26
CA PHE A 329 -7.52 11.94 -40.47
C PHE A 329 -8.75 11.30 -41.16
N PRO A 330 -9.54 12.10 -41.90
CA PRO A 330 -10.61 11.54 -42.71
C PRO A 330 -9.97 10.66 -43.79
N PHE A 331 -10.19 9.34 -43.69
CA PHE A 331 -9.77 8.42 -44.74
C PHE A 331 -10.50 8.80 -46.04
N SER A 332 -9.78 9.41 -46.98
CA SER A 332 -10.19 9.46 -48.37
C SER A 332 -10.26 8.03 -48.86
N LYS A 333 -11.48 7.55 -49.13
CA LYS A 333 -11.70 6.26 -49.79
C LYS A 333 -10.89 6.29 -51.10
N CYS A 334 -9.93 5.37 -51.24
CA CYS A 334 -9.40 5.00 -52.55
C CYS A 334 -10.43 4.15 -53.28
#